data_AF-A0A7W8W686-F1
#
_entry.id   AF-A0A7W8W686-F1
#
_cell.length_a   1.000
_cell.length_b   1.000
_cell.length_c   1.000
_cell.angle_alpha   90.00
_cell.angle_beta   90.00
_cell.angle_gamma   90.00
#
_symmetry.space_group_name_H-M   'P 1'
#
loop_
_entity.id
_entity.type
_entity.pdbx_description
1 polymer ?
#
loop_
_entity_poly.entity_id
_entity_poly.type
_entity_poly.pdbx_seq_one_letter_code
_entity_poly.pdbx_strand_id
1 'polypeptide(L)'
;MTPTVAISGTAATGSAVASATVSFSCVQGSGSTLSDGGGHYAITFNATPPCILTVTSGGIGLHSVAFAGGTFNTTPETELMFVYIASQLGTSESGLIAGFPTNSQFQEVLANQADVQAAQSAVVTNLQQRYAVTLTAPAFLTTSFTVGQIGVDSDLGALAAAGALDANGMPDQAAVSLLSAAGLAHPLTATSAPFSGTGSTGSNGGMM
;
A
#
# COMPACT_ATOMS: atom_id res chain seq x y z
N MET A 1 24.71 -5.41 -10.33
CA MET A 1 23.72 -6.04 -11.22
C MET A 1 22.39 -5.99 -10.52
N THR A 2 21.32 -5.58 -11.22
CA THR A 2 19.95 -5.61 -10.67
C THR A 2 19.45 -7.06 -10.62
N PRO A 3 18.94 -7.54 -9.48
CA PRO A 3 18.45 -8.91 -9.38
C PRO A 3 17.19 -9.10 -10.22
N THR A 4 16.90 -10.35 -10.57
CA THR A 4 15.60 -10.73 -11.16
C THR A 4 14.57 -10.82 -10.04
N VAL A 5 13.46 -10.11 -10.18
CA VAL A 5 12.36 -10.06 -9.21
C VAL A 5 11.07 -10.51 -9.89
N ALA A 6 10.29 -11.34 -9.19
CA ALA A 6 8.95 -11.72 -9.61
C ALA A 6 7.92 -10.98 -8.74
N ILE A 7 6.98 -10.29 -9.38
CA ILE A 7 5.89 -9.58 -8.73
C ILE A 7 4.58 -10.03 -9.36
N SER A 8 3.59 -10.29 -8.53
CA SER A 8 2.23 -10.67 -8.94
C SER A 8 1.20 -9.99 -8.06
N GLY A 9 -0.06 -10.01 -8.46
CA GLY A 9 -1.15 -9.42 -7.70
C GLY A 9 -2.47 -9.48 -8.41
N THR A 10 -3.50 -8.92 -7.77
CA THR A 10 -4.83 -8.74 -8.35
C THR A 10 -5.19 -7.27 -8.36
N ALA A 11 -5.65 -6.78 -9.52
CA ALA A 11 -6.22 -5.45 -9.69
C ALA A 11 -7.75 -5.53 -9.63
N ALA A 12 -8.36 -4.92 -8.62
CA ALA A 12 -9.81 -4.96 -8.41
C ALA A 12 -10.36 -3.71 -7.73
N THR A 13 -11.57 -3.29 -8.10
CA THR A 13 -12.34 -2.20 -7.47
C THR A 13 -13.67 -2.69 -6.87
N GLY A 14 -13.71 -3.94 -6.41
CA GLY A 14 -14.95 -4.71 -6.18
C GLY A 14 -15.45 -5.44 -7.43
N SER A 15 -14.72 -5.28 -8.53
CA SER A 15 -14.78 -6.08 -9.75
C SER A 15 -13.39 -6.13 -10.36
N ALA A 16 -13.11 -7.17 -11.13
CA ALA A 16 -11.82 -7.34 -11.78
C ALA A 16 -11.54 -6.18 -12.73
N VAL A 17 -10.40 -5.51 -12.55
CA VAL A 17 -9.93 -4.51 -13.50
C VAL A 17 -9.18 -5.25 -14.60
N ALA A 18 -9.93 -5.78 -15.57
CA ALA A 18 -9.38 -6.59 -16.66
C ALA A 18 -8.67 -5.75 -17.73
N SER A 19 -7.66 -6.35 -18.39
CA SER A 19 -6.88 -5.71 -19.46
C SER A 19 -6.28 -4.35 -19.07
N ALA A 20 -6.03 -4.14 -17.78
CA ALA A 20 -5.43 -2.94 -17.26
C ALA A 20 -3.93 -2.96 -17.52
N THR A 21 -3.36 -1.80 -17.85
CA THR A 21 -1.89 -1.67 -17.87
C THR A 21 -1.40 -1.60 -16.43
N VAL A 22 -0.54 -2.55 -16.06
CA VAL A 22 0.13 -2.58 -14.75
C VAL A 22 1.59 -2.20 -14.97
N SER A 23 1.96 -1.00 -14.57
CA SER A 23 3.33 -0.48 -14.66
C SER A 23 4.05 -0.64 -13.33
N PHE A 24 5.32 -1.03 -13.38
CA PHE A 24 6.19 -1.21 -12.22
C PHE A 24 7.36 -0.24 -12.35
N SER A 25 7.44 0.72 -11.44
CA SER A 25 8.55 1.68 -11.37
C SER A 25 9.33 1.44 -10.08
N CYS A 26 10.50 0.84 -10.19
CA CYS A 26 11.32 0.47 -9.03
C CYS A 26 12.50 1.44 -8.83
N VAL A 27 13.19 1.34 -7.69
CA VAL A 27 14.41 2.14 -7.42
C VAL A 27 15.41 1.99 -8.56
N GLN A 28 15.56 0.77 -9.07
CA GLN A 28 16.23 0.50 -10.34
C GLN A 28 15.40 -0.48 -11.15
N GLY A 29 15.24 -0.21 -12.44
CA GLY A 29 14.46 -1.04 -13.35
C GLY A 29 12.97 -0.70 -13.35
N SER A 30 12.34 -0.98 -14.48
CA SER A 30 10.92 -0.79 -14.69
C SER A 30 10.39 -1.89 -15.61
N GLY A 31 9.09 -2.15 -15.53
CA GLY A 31 8.43 -3.13 -16.38
C GLY A 31 6.94 -2.81 -16.50
N SER A 32 6.26 -3.51 -17.40
CA SER A 32 4.81 -3.43 -17.52
C SER A 32 4.22 -4.76 -17.96
N THR A 33 3.01 -5.06 -17.50
CA THR A 33 2.22 -6.21 -17.96
C THR A 33 0.74 -5.80 -18.08
N LEU A 34 -0.11 -6.72 -18.51
CA LEU A 34 -1.55 -6.55 -18.47
C LEU A 34 -2.15 -7.45 -17.39
N SER A 35 -3.21 -6.96 -16.74
CA SER A 35 -4.08 -7.85 -15.97
C SER A 35 -4.94 -8.72 -16.90
N ASP A 36 -5.20 -9.95 -16.48
CA ASP A 36 -6.08 -10.87 -17.20
C ASP A 36 -7.58 -10.56 -16.96
N GLY A 37 -8.47 -11.42 -17.46
CA GLY A 37 -9.91 -11.26 -17.28
C GLY A 37 -10.39 -11.33 -15.83
N GLY A 38 -9.61 -11.93 -14.93
CA GLY A 38 -9.85 -11.97 -13.48
C GLY A 38 -9.15 -10.85 -12.71
N GLY A 39 -8.47 -9.94 -13.41
CA GLY A 39 -7.70 -8.85 -12.81
C GLY A 39 -6.32 -9.28 -12.31
N HIS A 40 -5.92 -10.55 -12.49
CA HIS A 40 -4.62 -11.03 -12.05
C HIS A 40 -3.51 -10.55 -12.96
N TYR A 41 -2.37 -10.20 -12.39
CA TYR A 41 -1.17 -9.83 -13.13
C TYR A 41 0.06 -10.49 -12.53
N ALA A 42 1.05 -10.74 -13.37
CA ALA A 42 2.37 -11.20 -12.97
C ALA A 42 3.43 -10.70 -13.94
N ILE A 43 4.61 -10.39 -13.41
CA ILE A 43 5.79 -10.00 -14.17
C ILE A 43 7.06 -10.54 -13.51
N THR A 44 8.05 -10.89 -14.31
CA THR A 44 9.41 -11.18 -13.85
C THR A 44 10.39 -10.36 -14.68
N PHE A 45 11.18 -9.52 -14.02
CA PHE A 45 12.09 -8.58 -14.68
C PHE A 45 13.25 -8.20 -13.76
N ASN A 46 14.29 -7.60 -14.32
CA ASN A 46 15.45 -7.16 -13.54
C ASN A 46 15.15 -5.81 -12.90
N ALA A 47 15.06 -5.79 -11.57
CA ALA A 47 14.71 -4.61 -10.79
C ALA A 47 15.27 -4.66 -9.37
N THR A 48 15.35 -3.50 -8.72
CA THR A 48 15.65 -3.36 -7.30
C THR A 48 14.44 -2.74 -6.61
N PRO A 49 13.71 -3.52 -5.77
CA PRO A 49 12.61 -2.99 -4.98
C PRO A 49 13.08 -1.90 -4.00
N PRO A 50 12.17 -1.06 -3.48
CA PRO A 50 10.73 -1.08 -3.70
C PRO A 50 10.32 -0.69 -5.12
N CYS A 51 9.11 -1.05 -5.49
CA CYS A 51 8.45 -0.66 -6.74
C CYS A 51 7.12 0.01 -6.44
N ILE A 52 6.84 1.13 -7.09
CA ILE A 52 5.49 1.67 -7.21
C ILE A 52 4.80 0.91 -8.34
N LEU A 53 3.62 0.38 -8.05
CA LEU A 53 2.74 -0.26 -9.02
C LEU A 53 1.67 0.74 -9.40
N THR A 54 1.46 0.94 -10.70
CA THR A 54 0.42 1.81 -11.25
C THR A 54 -0.46 1.00 -12.18
N VAL A 55 -1.73 0.86 -11.82
CA VAL A 55 -2.75 0.20 -12.64
C VAL A 55 -3.63 1.26 -13.28
N THR A 56 -3.71 1.22 -14.62
CA THR A 56 -4.59 2.12 -15.37
C THR A 56 -5.51 1.36 -16.31
N SER A 57 -6.82 1.66 -16.27
CA SER A 57 -7.81 1.12 -17.21
C SER A 57 -9.05 2.01 -17.28
N GLY A 58 -9.44 2.48 -18.47
CA GLY A 58 -10.74 3.13 -18.67
C GLY A 58 -11.07 4.34 -17.77
N GLY A 59 -10.06 5.07 -17.28
CA GLY A 59 -10.22 6.19 -16.34
C GLY A 59 -9.95 5.83 -14.86
N ILE A 60 -9.81 4.54 -14.54
CA ILE A 60 -9.32 4.06 -13.25
C ILE A 60 -7.81 4.23 -13.21
N GLY A 61 -7.30 4.79 -12.11
CA GLY A 61 -5.88 4.86 -11.78
C GLY A 61 -5.70 4.45 -10.34
N LEU A 62 -5.12 3.29 -10.10
CA LEU A 62 -4.82 2.77 -8.75
C LEU A 62 -3.33 2.57 -8.58
N HIS A 63 -2.86 2.77 -7.36
CA HIS A 63 -1.49 2.68 -6.95
C HIS A 63 -1.32 1.69 -5.81
N SER A 64 -0.13 1.10 -5.78
CA SER A 64 0.30 0.19 -4.73
C SER A 64 1.83 0.20 -4.63
N VAL A 65 2.36 -0.55 -3.69
CA VAL A 65 3.80 -0.67 -3.45
C VAL A 65 4.19 -2.13 -3.30
N ALA A 66 5.29 -2.52 -3.95
CA ALA A 66 5.96 -3.78 -3.72
C ALA A 66 7.33 -3.52 -3.09
N PHE A 67 7.49 -3.80 -1.80
CA PHE A 67 8.77 -3.63 -1.09
C PHE A 67 9.77 -4.78 -1.34
N ALA A 68 9.31 -5.86 -1.98
CA ALA A 68 10.12 -7.03 -2.36
C ALA A 68 9.48 -7.76 -3.56
N GLY A 69 10.03 -8.91 -3.97
CA GLY A 69 9.29 -9.85 -4.82
C GLY A 69 8.17 -10.55 -4.05
N GLY A 70 7.10 -10.93 -4.74
CA GLY A 70 5.95 -11.60 -4.13
C GLY A 70 4.59 -11.12 -4.66
N THR A 71 3.56 -11.26 -3.82
CA THR A 71 2.21 -10.81 -4.12
C THR A 71 1.98 -9.42 -3.54
N PHE A 72 1.57 -8.48 -4.39
CA PHE A 72 1.19 -7.12 -4.04
C PHE A 72 -0.04 -6.76 -4.87
N ASN A 73 -1.19 -6.58 -4.24
CA ASN A 73 -2.44 -6.27 -4.93
C ASN A 73 -2.52 -4.78 -5.27
N THR A 74 -3.47 -4.44 -6.15
CA THR A 74 -3.79 -3.05 -6.46
C THR A 74 -5.30 -2.85 -6.39
N THR A 75 -5.74 -2.32 -5.25
CA THR A 75 -7.15 -2.12 -4.92
C THR A 75 -7.36 -0.72 -4.34
N PRO A 76 -8.60 -0.26 -4.17
CA PRO A 76 -8.88 0.99 -3.47
C PRO A 76 -8.29 1.07 -2.05
N GLU A 77 -8.12 -0.06 -1.38
CA GLU A 77 -7.47 -0.11 -0.07
C GLU A 77 -5.97 0.19 -0.16
N THR A 78 -5.29 -0.30 -1.22
CA THR A 78 -3.88 0.02 -1.46
C THR A 78 -3.71 1.46 -1.92
N GLU A 79 -4.68 2.02 -2.65
CA GLU A 79 -4.70 3.46 -2.98
C GLU A 79 -4.78 4.31 -1.71
N LEU A 80 -5.72 3.99 -0.81
CA LEU A 80 -5.85 4.68 0.48
C LEU A 80 -4.59 4.56 1.36
N MET A 81 -3.91 3.41 1.31
CA MET A 81 -2.60 3.24 1.96
C MET A 81 -1.52 4.11 1.30
N PHE A 82 -1.54 4.25 -0.03
CA PHE A 82 -0.61 5.08 -0.77
C PHE A 82 -0.84 6.59 -0.47
N VAL A 83 -2.09 7.05 -0.42
CA VAL A 83 -2.49 8.38 0.10
C VAL A 83 -1.94 8.63 1.50
N TYR A 84 -2.13 7.65 2.41
CA TYR A 84 -1.68 7.77 3.79
C TYR A 84 -0.17 7.95 3.86
N ILE A 85 0.62 7.09 3.21
CA ILE A 85 2.08 7.16 3.19
C ILE A 85 2.57 8.47 2.55
N ALA A 86 1.99 8.87 1.41
CA ALA A 86 2.33 10.14 0.78
C ALA A 86 2.13 11.32 1.76
N SER A 87 1.03 11.29 2.52
CA SER A 87 0.71 12.32 3.51
C SER A 87 1.65 12.27 4.72
N GLN A 88 2.07 11.08 5.18
CA GLN A 88 3.10 10.94 6.22
C GLN A 88 4.45 11.53 5.79
N LEU A 89 4.74 11.47 4.49
CA LEU A 89 5.93 12.04 3.86
C LEU A 89 5.77 13.54 3.53
N GLY A 90 4.64 14.15 3.88
CA GLY A 90 4.37 15.56 3.62
C GLY A 90 4.18 15.90 2.13
N THR A 91 3.74 14.93 1.32
CA THR A 91 3.52 15.07 -0.11
C THR A 91 2.11 14.57 -0.52
N SER A 92 1.81 14.66 -1.81
CA SER A 92 0.64 14.03 -2.44
C SER A 92 1.05 12.74 -3.15
N GLU A 93 0.09 11.91 -3.55
CA GLU A 93 0.37 10.69 -4.31
C GLU A 93 1.15 10.98 -5.59
N SER A 94 0.71 11.98 -6.36
CA SER A 94 1.43 12.43 -7.56
C SER A 94 2.85 12.91 -7.24
N GLY A 95 3.02 13.60 -6.11
CA GLY A 95 4.34 14.03 -5.63
C GLY A 95 5.22 12.87 -5.18
N LEU A 96 4.65 11.85 -4.53
CA LEU A 96 5.35 10.63 -4.16
C LEU A 96 5.81 9.87 -5.42
N ILE A 97 4.92 9.66 -6.39
CA ILE A 97 5.22 8.96 -7.65
C ILE A 97 6.29 9.72 -8.44
N ALA A 98 6.12 11.03 -8.64
CA ALA A 98 7.07 11.85 -9.40
C ALA A 98 8.43 11.97 -8.70
N GLY A 99 8.44 12.04 -7.36
CA GLY A 99 9.66 12.16 -6.57
C GLY A 99 10.39 10.86 -6.30
N PHE A 100 9.69 9.71 -6.36
CA PHE A 100 10.22 8.40 -5.99
C PHE A 100 11.54 8.03 -6.66
N PRO A 101 11.77 8.28 -7.98
CA PRO A 101 13.04 7.95 -8.61
C PRO A 101 14.25 8.69 -8.04
N THR A 102 14.05 9.86 -7.42
CA THR A 102 15.13 10.77 -7.00
C THR A 102 15.16 11.07 -5.51
N ASN A 103 14.14 10.68 -4.74
CA ASN A 103 14.04 10.97 -3.32
C ASN A 103 14.34 9.73 -2.49
N SER A 104 15.51 9.69 -1.84
CA SER A 104 15.93 8.55 -1.03
C SER A 104 15.02 8.28 0.16
N GLN A 105 14.42 9.32 0.76
CA GLN A 105 13.46 9.13 1.87
C GLN A 105 12.21 8.37 1.39
N PHE A 106 11.72 8.67 0.19
CA PHE A 106 10.57 7.95 -0.39
C PHE A 106 10.93 6.48 -0.66
N GLN A 107 12.13 6.24 -1.17
CA GLN A 107 12.65 4.90 -1.41
C GLN A 107 12.83 4.12 -0.10
N GLU A 108 13.40 4.73 0.93
CA GLU A 108 13.63 4.11 2.24
C GLU A 108 12.31 3.74 2.94
N VAL A 109 11.33 4.65 2.97
CA VAL A 109 10.02 4.39 3.57
C VAL A 109 9.26 3.28 2.82
N LEU A 110 9.23 3.33 1.49
CA LEU A 110 8.56 2.29 0.70
C LEU A 110 9.31 0.95 0.72
N ALA A 111 10.62 0.94 1.02
CA ALA A 111 11.40 -0.28 1.22
C ALA A 111 11.16 -0.90 2.60
N ASN A 112 10.77 -0.10 3.59
CA ASN A 112 10.61 -0.54 4.96
C ASN A 112 9.26 -1.25 5.16
N GLN A 113 9.30 -2.58 5.24
CA GLN A 113 8.12 -3.39 5.48
C GLN A 113 7.35 -2.99 6.75
N ALA A 114 8.03 -2.53 7.80
CA ALA A 114 7.37 -2.11 9.03
C ALA A 114 6.55 -0.82 8.82
N ASP A 115 7.08 0.14 8.06
CA ASP A 115 6.37 1.39 7.74
C ASP A 115 5.15 1.10 6.85
N VAL A 116 5.29 0.22 5.85
CA VAL A 116 4.17 -0.21 4.99
C VAL A 116 3.09 -0.97 5.78
N GLN A 117 3.49 -1.86 6.70
CA GLN A 117 2.53 -2.59 7.56
C GLN A 117 1.84 -1.66 8.58
N ALA A 118 2.56 -0.68 9.11
CA ALA A 118 1.99 0.34 9.99
C ALA A 118 0.95 1.19 9.24
N ALA A 119 1.27 1.62 8.02
CA ALA A 119 0.35 2.33 7.15
C ALA A 119 -0.90 1.51 6.82
N GLN A 120 -0.74 0.23 6.48
CA GLN A 120 -1.85 -0.69 6.27
C GLN A 120 -2.75 -0.80 7.51
N SER A 121 -2.16 -0.99 8.69
CA SER A 121 -2.92 -1.08 9.95
C SER A 121 -3.65 0.22 10.29
N ALA A 122 -3.04 1.37 9.99
CA ALA A 122 -3.67 2.68 10.14
C ALA A 122 -4.86 2.83 9.20
N VAL A 123 -4.76 2.39 7.94
CA VAL A 123 -5.88 2.39 6.99
C VAL A 123 -7.04 1.55 7.52
N VAL A 124 -6.79 0.30 7.93
CA VAL A 124 -7.81 -0.58 8.50
C VAL A 124 -8.52 0.09 9.69
N THR A 125 -7.75 0.66 10.61
CA THR A 125 -8.28 1.31 11.82
C THR A 125 -9.15 2.53 11.48
N ASN A 126 -8.68 3.39 10.57
CA ASN A 126 -9.43 4.59 10.17
C ASN A 126 -10.72 4.22 9.43
N LEU A 127 -10.68 3.22 8.54
CA LEU A 127 -11.87 2.73 7.84
C LEU A 127 -12.89 2.13 8.81
N GLN A 128 -12.44 1.34 9.77
CA GLN A 128 -13.31 0.79 10.81
C GLN A 128 -13.97 1.87 11.66
N GLN A 129 -13.20 2.87 12.10
CA GLN A 129 -13.73 3.97 12.93
C GLN A 129 -14.71 4.86 12.17
N ARG A 130 -14.43 5.18 10.90
CA ARG A 130 -15.24 6.13 10.13
C ARG A 130 -16.47 5.50 9.47
N TYR A 131 -16.34 4.26 9.00
CA TYR A 131 -17.32 3.57 8.16
C TYR A 131 -17.93 2.34 8.83
N ALA A 132 -17.49 1.98 10.05
CA ALA A 132 -17.93 0.77 10.76
C ALA A 132 -17.68 -0.54 9.98
N VAL A 133 -16.73 -0.53 9.04
CA VAL A 133 -16.35 -1.72 8.25
C VAL A 133 -15.19 -2.43 8.94
N THR A 134 -15.36 -3.71 9.26
CA THR A 134 -14.26 -4.56 9.74
C THR A 134 -13.78 -5.41 8.57
N LEU A 135 -12.56 -5.13 8.10
CA LEU A 135 -11.96 -5.89 6.99
C LEU A 135 -11.67 -7.32 7.44
N THR A 136 -12.08 -8.29 6.62
CA THR A 136 -11.79 -9.71 6.80
C THR A 136 -10.36 -10.06 6.44
N ALA A 137 -9.73 -9.28 5.55
CA ALA A 137 -8.35 -9.42 5.13
C ALA A 137 -7.55 -8.12 5.42
N PRO A 138 -7.17 -7.85 6.67
CA PRO A 138 -6.45 -6.62 7.04
C PRO A 138 -5.07 -6.51 6.36
N ALA A 139 -4.49 -7.63 5.94
CA ALA A 139 -3.26 -7.68 5.14
C ALA A 139 -3.52 -7.53 3.63
N PHE A 140 -4.42 -6.61 3.23
CA PHE A 140 -4.95 -6.48 1.85
C PHE A 140 -3.87 -6.29 0.78
N LEU A 141 -2.73 -5.69 1.14
CA LEU A 141 -1.61 -5.47 0.21
C LEU A 141 -1.05 -6.79 -0.30
N THR A 142 -0.82 -7.78 0.57
CA THR A 142 -0.07 -9.00 0.24
C THR A 142 -0.92 -10.26 0.24
N THR A 143 -2.17 -10.17 0.66
CA THR A 143 -3.09 -11.32 0.71
C THR A 143 -3.54 -11.67 -0.70
N SER A 144 -3.04 -12.79 -1.24
CA SER A 144 -3.51 -13.31 -2.53
C SER A 144 -5.03 -13.51 -2.49
N PHE A 145 -5.73 -12.99 -3.50
CA PHE A 145 -7.16 -13.21 -3.64
C PHE A 145 -7.58 -13.24 -5.10
N THR A 146 -8.75 -13.85 -5.35
CA THR A 146 -9.44 -13.85 -6.64
C THR A 146 -10.76 -13.09 -6.47
N VAL A 147 -11.10 -12.27 -7.46
CA VAL A 147 -12.35 -11.50 -7.47
C VAL A 147 -13.56 -12.44 -7.36
N GLY A 148 -14.55 -12.05 -6.57
CA GLY A 148 -15.74 -12.84 -6.26
C GLY A 148 -15.57 -13.83 -5.10
N GLN A 149 -14.40 -13.88 -4.44
CA GLN A 149 -14.18 -14.70 -3.25
C GLN A 149 -14.26 -13.88 -1.96
N ILE A 150 -14.57 -14.56 -0.84
CA ILE A 150 -14.51 -13.97 0.49
C ILE A 150 -13.05 -13.57 0.80
N GLY A 151 -12.88 -12.43 1.48
CA GLY A 151 -11.58 -11.83 1.79
C GLY A 151 -11.52 -10.39 1.28
N VAL A 152 -10.41 -10.04 0.64
CA VAL A 152 -10.17 -8.69 0.10
C VAL A 152 -11.33 -8.20 -0.78
N ASP A 153 -11.85 -9.02 -1.69
CA ASP A 153 -12.93 -8.58 -2.59
C ASP A 153 -14.26 -8.33 -1.86
N SER A 154 -14.60 -9.16 -0.86
CA SER A 154 -15.78 -8.89 -0.01
C SER A 154 -15.61 -7.63 0.85
N ASP A 155 -14.38 -7.31 1.25
CA ASP A 155 -14.06 -6.08 1.97
C ASP A 155 -14.25 -4.84 1.08
N LEU A 156 -13.85 -4.91 -0.20
CA LEU A 156 -14.15 -3.87 -1.19
C LEU A 156 -15.66 -3.66 -1.36
N GLY A 157 -16.44 -4.75 -1.39
CA GLY A 157 -17.90 -4.67 -1.40
C GLY A 157 -18.49 -4.01 -0.16
N ALA A 158 -17.97 -4.31 1.03
CA ALA A 158 -18.39 -3.69 2.28
C ALA A 158 -18.03 -2.19 2.34
N LEU A 159 -16.85 -1.83 1.85
CA LEU A 159 -16.40 -0.43 1.75
C LEU A 159 -17.26 0.37 0.78
N ALA A 160 -17.61 -0.19 -0.39
CA ALA A 160 -18.54 0.43 -1.33
C ALA A 160 -19.92 0.62 -0.70
N ALA A 161 -20.46 -0.41 -0.03
CA ALA A 161 -21.76 -0.32 0.66
C ALA A 161 -21.78 0.73 1.79
N ALA A 162 -20.64 0.96 2.44
CA ALA A 162 -20.48 1.97 3.48
C ALA A 162 -20.20 3.39 2.92
N GLY A 163 -20.04 3.54 1.61
CA GLY A 163 -19.73 4.83 0.96
C GLY A 163 -18.27 5.27 1.13
N ALA A 164 -17.36 4.34 1.40
CA ALA A 164 -15.91 4.60 1.37
C ALA A 164 -15.36 4.57 -0.07
N LEU A 165 -16.08 3.94 -1.01
CA LEU A 165 -15.77 3.91 -2.43
C LEU A 165 -16.88 4.60 -3.23
N ASP A 166 -16.52 5.26 -4.32
CA ASP A 166 -17.43 5.90 -5.26
C ASP A 166 -18.07 4.89 -6.24
N ALA A 167 -18.91 5.38 -7.15
CA ALA A 167 -19.62 4.55 -8.12
C ALA A 167 -18.70 3.83 -9.13
N ASN A 168 -17.45 4.27 -9.30
CA ASN A 168 -16.45 3.62 -10.15
C ASN A 168 -15.60 2.61 -9.35
N GLY A 169 -15.88 2.46 -8.05
CA GLY A 169 -15.10 1.66 -7.13
C GLY A 169 -13.75 2.28 -6.78
N MET A 170 -13.58 3.60 -6.97
CA MET A 170 -12.41 4.36 -6.50
C MET A 170 -12.64 4.86 -5.08
N PRO A 171 -11.61 5.16 -4.27
CA PRO A 171 -11.82 5.77 -2.97
C PRO A 171 -12.64 7.07 -3.05
N ASP A 172 -13.70 7.18 -2.24
CA ASP A 172 -14.49 8.41 -2.14
C ASP A 172 -13.63 9.55 -1.56
N GLN A 173 -13.93 10.80 -1.95
CA GLN A 173 -13.18 11.97 -1.51
C GLN A 173 -13.13 12.10 0.02
N ALA A 174 -14.16 11.68 0.74
CA ALA A 174 -14.15 11.68 2.21
C ALA A 174 -13.17 10.65 2.78
N ALA A 175 -13.01 9.49 2.14
CA ALA A 175 -12.03 8.48 2.52
C ALA A 175 -10.60 8.99 2.26
N VAL A 176 -10.35 9.55 1.07
CA VAL A 176 -9.06 10.17 0.73
C VAL A 176 -8.70 11.28 1.71
N SER A 177 -9.66 12.15 2.05
CA SER A 177 -9.45 13.25 3.00
C SER A 177 -9.19 12.74 4.42
N LEU A 178 -9.87 11.67 4.85
CA LEU A 178 -9.62 11.01 6.12
C LEU A 178 -8.20 10.46 6.20
N LEU A 179 -7.77 9.68 5.21
CA LEU A 179 -6.47 9.00 5.24
C LEU A 179 -5.31 9.96 5.03
N SER A 180 -5.51 11.03 4.25
CA SER A 180 -4.51 12.09 4.15
C SER A 180 -4.34 12.85 5.47
N ALA A 181 -5.43 13.24 6.13
CA ALA A 181 -5.36 13.87 7.45
C ALA A 181 -4.74 12.96 8.51
N ALA A 182 -5.09 11.67 8.49
CA ALA A 182 -4.51 10.67 9.38
C ALA A 182 -2.99 10.48 9.13
N GLY A 183 -2.56 10.50 7.86
CA GLY A 183 -1.13 10.41 7.51
C GLY A 183 -0.35 11.65 7.96
N LEU A 184 -0.89 12.85 7.75
CA LEU A 184 -0.29 14.10 8.24
C LEU A 184 -0.13 14.14 9.76
N ALA A 185 -1.04 13.49 10.50
CA ALA A 185 -0.95 13.36 11.95
C ALA A 185 0.13 12.38 12.43
N HIS A 186 0.69 11.56 11.54
CA HIS A 186 1.71 10.54 11.85
C HIS A 186 2.93 10.65 10.91
N PRO A 187 3.65 11.78 10.92
CA PRO A 187 4.73 12.03 9.97
C PRO A 187 5.89 11.03 10.14
N LEU A 188 6.40 10.52 9.02
CA LEU A 188 7.60 9.68 8.98
C LEU A 188 8.83 10.59 8.95
N THR A 189 9.26 11.06 10.12
CA THR A 189 10.54 11.78 10.24
C THR A 189 11.70 10.83 9.97
N ALA A 190 12.73 11.31 9.25
CA ALA A 190 13.93 10.56 8.90
C ALA A 190 14.78 10.23 10.15
N THR A 191 14.30 9.35 11.03
CA THR A 191 15.03 8.56 12.04
C THR A 191 14.02 7.64 12.73
N SER A 192 13.59 6.58 12.05
CA SER A 192 13.11 5.38 12.75
C SER A 192 14.34 4.54 13.09
N ALA A 193 15.07 4.93 14.14
CA ALA A 193 16.15 4.10 14.65
C ALA A 193 15.57 2.72 15.08
N PRO A 194 16.28 1.60 14.83
CA PRO A 194 15.82 0.31 15.31
C PRO A 194 15.73 0.33 16.83
N PHE A 195 14.62 -0.19 17.35
CA PHE A 195 14.37 -0.39 18.77
C PHE A 195 15.49 -1.25 19.36
N SER A 196 16.50 -0.59 19.93
CA SER A 196 17.55 -1.26 20.70
C SER A 196 17.02 -1.43 22.10
N GLY A 197 16.35 -2.56 22.33
CA GLY A 197 16.14 -3.05 23.67
C GLY A 197 17.49 -3.23 24.36
N THR A 198 17.71 -2.58 25.48
CA THR A 198 18.75 -3.00 26.42
C THR A 198 18.38 -2.63 27.86
N GLY A 199 18.06 -3.66 28.65
CA GLY A 199 18.59 -3.81 30.00
C GLY A 199 18.01 -2.93 31.10
N SER A 200 16.97 -3.42 31.76
CA SER A 200 16.78 -3.18 33.19
C SER A 200 17.99 -3.75 33.95
N THR A 201 18.74 -2.91 34.67
CA THR A 201 19.52 -3.35 35.84
C THR A 201 19.59 -2.23 36.86
N GLY A 202 18.57 -2.13 37.72
CA GLY A 202 18.62 -1.31 38.92
C GLY A 202 19.43 -2.00 40.02
N SER A 203 20.68 -1.56 40.20
CA SER A 203 21.50 -1.92 41.36
C SER A 203 21.01 -1.18 42.61
N ASN A 204 20.36 -1.90 43.54
CA ASN A 204 20.20 -1.43 44.92
C ASN A 204 21.34 -2.01 45.77
N GLY A 205 22.42 -1.25 45.86
CA GLY A 205 23.43 -1.39 46.92
C GLY A 205 23.13 -0.41 48.04
N GLY A 206 22.80 -0.93 49.24
CA GLY A 206 22.56 -0.13 50.44
C GLY A 206 22.74 -0.97 51.70
N MET A 207 24.00 -1.09 52.15
CA MET A 207 24.36 -1.42 53.52
C MET A 207 24.74 -0.11 54.21
N MET A 208 24.04 0.22 55.30
CA MET A 208 24.56 0.68 56.59
C MET A 208 23.39 0.89 57.55
#